data_AF-A0A7K8KQ03-F1
#
_entry.id   AF-A0A7K8KQ03-F1
#
_cell.length_a   1.000
_cell.length_b   1.000
_cell.length_c   1.000
_cell.angle_alpha   90.00
_cell.angle_beta   90.00
_cell.angle_gamma   90.00
#
_symmetry.space_group_name_H-M   'P 1'
#
loop_
_entity.id
_entity.type
_entity.pdbx_description
1 polymer ?
#
loop_
_entity_poly.entity_id
_entity_poly.type
_entity_poly.pdbx_seq_one_letter_code
_entity_poly.pdbx_strand_id
1 'polypeptide(L)'
;LQKLKEEIAEVFAEIECFQNAEERQKADNNPEEQIRQRDKQLSLGRKKFNMDPAKGIQYLIEHQLLSSDLQEIAKFLHKGEGLSKTAIGDYLGGRDPTNIQILQAFVACHQFANLNLVQALRQFLWSFRLPGEAQKIDRMMEAFANQYCKCNP
;
A
#
# COMPACT_ATOMS: atom_id res chain seq x y z
N LEU A 1 -22.40 59.53 -7.85
CA LEU A 1 -22.83 58.54 -8.86
C LEU A 1 -21.69 57.59 -9.26
N GLN A 2 -20.49 58.09 -9.64
CA GLN A 2 -19.34 57.23 -9.98
C GLN A 2 -18.84 56.39 -8.78
N LYS A 3 -18.57 57.03 -7.63
CA LYS A 3 -18.12 56.34 -6.40
C LYS A 3 -19.07 55.23 -5.93
N LEU A 4 -20.37 55.49 -5.98
CA LEU A 4 -21.38 54.51 -5.58
C LEU A 4 -21.40 53.29 -6.52
N LYS A 5 -21.09 53.48 -7.81
CA LYS A 5 -20.96 52.36 -8.76
C LYS A 5 -19.71 51.53 -8.51
N GLU A 6 -18.61 52.15 -8.09
CA GLU A 6 -17.38 51.46 -7.74
C GLU A 6 -17.56 50.63 -6.46
N GLU A 7 -18.14 51.20 -5.40
CA GLU A 7 -18.45 50.46 -4.16
C GLU A 7 -19.37 49.26 -4.42
N ILE A 8 -20.40 49.43 -5.26
CA ILE A 8 -21.30 48.32 -5.62
C ILE A 8 -20.53 47.22 -6.37
N ALA A 9 -19.66 47.57 -7.31
CA ALA A 9 -18.86 46.60 -8.05
C ALA A 9 -17.88 45.83 -7.15
N GLU A 10 -17.30 46.51 -6.15
CA GLU A 10 -16.38 45.92 -5.18
C GLU A 10 -17.10 44.91 -4.28
N VAL A 11 -18.30 45.28 -3.78
CA VAL A 11 -19.15 44.41 -2.97
C VAL A 11 -19.61 43.17 -3.76
N PHE A 12 -19.96 43.34 -5.04
CA PHE A 12 -20.32 42.19 -5.91
C PHE A 12 -19.14 41.24 -6.12
N ALA A 13 -17.93 41.78 -6.34
CA ALA A 13 -16.72 40.97 -6.49
C ALA A 13 -16.38 40.19 -5.20
N GLU A 14 -16.58 40.80 -4.03
CA GLU A 14 -16.44 40.09 -2.75
C GLU A 14 -17.46 38.96 -2.61
N ILE A 15 -18.74 39.21 -2.90
CA ILE A 15 -19.80 38.19 -2.83
C ILE A 15 -19.49 37.00 -3.74
N GLU A 16 -19.06 37.25 -4.99
CA GLU A 16 -18.64 36.18 -5.90
C GLU A 16 -17.44 35.41 -5.38
N CYS A 17 -16.46 36.10 -4.78
CA CYS A 17 -15.29 35.44 -4.19
C CYS A 17 -15.68 34.51 -3.02
N PHE A 18 -16.58 34.97 -2.14
CA PHE A 18 -17.09 34.17 -1.01
C PHE A 18 -17.89 32.95 -1.48
N GLN A 19 -18.78 33.11 -2.47
CA GLN A 19 -19.55 32.00 -3.02
C GLN A 19 -18.64 30.94 -3.68
N ASN A 20 -17.65 31.38 -4.46
CA ASN A 20 -16.66 30.49 -5.07
C ASN A 20 -15.82 29.75 -4.01
N ALA A 21 -15.48 30.41 -2.90
CA ALA A 21 -14.73 29.78 -1.81
C ALA A 21 -15.57 28.72 -1.08
N GLU A 22 -16.85 28.99 -0.82
CA GLU A 22 -17.79 28.02 -0.23
C GLU A 22 -18.05 26.82 -1.14
N GLU A 23 -18.18 27.02 -2.45
CA GLU A 23 -18.37 25.93 -3.42
C GLU A 23 -17.11 25.05 -3.53
N ARG A 24 -15.91 25.64 -3.51
CA ARG A 24 -14.64 24.88 -3.43
C ARG A 24 -14.53 24.09 -2.12
N GLN A 25 -14.91 24.69 -0.99
CA GLN A 25 -14.94 23.98 0.29
C GLN A 25 -15.98 22.86 0.34
N LYS A 26 -17.14 23.01 -0.31
CA LYS A 26 -18.14 21.94 -0.42
C LYS A 26 -17.68 20.82 -1.35
N ALA A 27 -16.96 21.13 -2.43
CA ALA A 27 -16.36 20.14 -3.33
C ALA A 27 -15.27 19.32 -2.63
N ASP A 28 -14.41 19.96 -1.84
CA ASP A 28 -13.37 19.27 -1.04
C ASP A 28 -13.97 18.38 0.08
N ASN A 29 -15.17 18.70 0.58
CA ASN A 29 -15.85 17.95 1.64
C ASN A 29 -16.82 16.87 1.14
N ASN A 30 -16.88 16.60 -0.17
CA ASN A 30 -17.72 15.51 -0.69
C ASN A 30 -17.06 14.14 -0.40
N PRO A 31 -17.65 13.28 0.47
CA PRO A 31 -17.05 12.01 0.84
C PRO A 31 -16.83 11.05 -0.36
N GLU A 32 -17.71 11.09 -1.36
CA GLU A 32 -17.60 10.22 -2.54
C GLU A 32 -16.39 10.57 -3.41
N GLU A 33 -16.09 11.87 -3.55
CA GLU A 33 -14.94 12.32 -4.33
C GLU A 33 -13.63 12.03 -3.60
N GLN A 34 -13.60 12.17 -2.27
CA GLN A 34 -12.44 11.78 -1.45
C GLN A 34 -12.14 10.27 -1.56
N ILE A 35 -13.18 9.42 -1.51
CA ILE A 35 -13.02 7.97 -1.71
C ILE A 35 -12.46 7.69 -3.10
N ARG A 36 -13.03 8.31 -4.14
CA ARG A 36 -12.58 8.13 -5.53
C ARG A 36 -11.12 8.55 -5.72
N GLN A 37 -10.72 9.67 -5.11
CA GLN A 37 -9.35 10.16 -5.14
C GLN A 37 -8.40 9.20 -4.41
N ARG A 38 -8.78 8.74 -3.22
CA ARG A 38 -8.00 7.76 -2.44
C ARG A 38 -7.82 6.46 -3.22
N ASP A 39 -8.86 5.94 -3.85
CA ASP A 39 -8.81 4.73 -4.68
C ASP A 39 -7.89 4.91 -5.89
N LYS A 40 -7.93 6.08 -6.53
CA LYS A 40 -7.04 6.43 -7.64
C LYS A 40 -5.57 6.47 -7.20
N GLN A 41 -5.28 7.07 -6.05
CA GLN A 41 -3.92 7.09 -5.50
C GLN A 41 -3.46 5.68 -5.11
N LEU A 42 -4.33 4.86 -4.50
CA LEU A 42 -4.03 3.47 -4.16
C LEU A 42 -3.71 2.63 -5.41
N SER A 43 -4.51 2.79 -6.47
CA SER A 43 -4.27 2.14 -7.76
C SER A 43 -2.93 2.57 -8.38
N LEU A 44 -2.58 3.86 -8.31
CA LEU A 44 -1.29 4.36 -8.77
C LEU A 44 -0.13 3.80 -7.92
N GLY A 45 -0.29 3.73 -6.61
CA GLY A 45 0.71 3.13 -5.71
C GLY A 45 0.96 1.65 -6.00
N ARG A 46 -0.09 0.87 -6.25
CA ARG A 46 0.02 -0.53 -6.69
C ARG A 46 0.77 -0.65 -8.03
N LYS A 47 0.47 0.22 -9.00
CA LYS A 47 1.21 0.27 -10.28
C LYS A 47 2.68 0.61 -10.08
N LYS A 48 2.99 1.58 -9.22
CA LYS A 48 4.38 1.94 -8.85
C LYS A 48 5.09 0.75 -8.22
N PHE A 49 4.45 0.06 -7.27
CA PHE A 49 4.98 -1.16 -6.65
C PHE A 49 5.30 -2.24 -7.68
N ASN A 50 4.41 -2.46 -8.64
CA ASN A 50 4.61 -3.47 -9.68
C ASN A 50 5.79 -3.14 -10.62
N MET A 51 6.21 -1.88 -10.71
CA MET A 51 7.38 -1.44 -11.49
C MET A 51 8.65 -1.40 -10.64
N ASP A 52 8.56 -0.88 -9.42
CA ASP A 52 9.64 -0.71 -8.46
C ASP A 52 9.04 -0.87 -7.04
N PRO A 53 9.19 -2.05 -6.42
CA PRO A 53 8.51 -2.34 -5.16
C PRO A 53 8.85 -1.37 -4.03
N ALA A 54 10.13 -0.98 -3.92
CA ALA A 54 10.59 -0.06 -2.89
C ALA A 54 9.94 1.32 -3.05
N LYS A 55 9.94 1.88 -4.27
CA LYS A 55 9.27 3.17 -4.55
C LYS A 55 7.76 3.10 -4.41
N GLY A 56 7.15 1.95 -4.72
CA GLY A 56 5.72 1.72 -4.52
C GLY A 56 5.31 1.78 -3.06
N ILE A 57 6.03 1.07 -2.19
CA ILE A 57 5.80 1.12 -0.73
C ILE A 57 6.02 2.54 -0.21
N GLN A 58 7.12 3.20 -0.62
CA GLN A 58 7.40 4.58 -0.22
C GLN A 58 6.25 5.53 -0.62
N TYR A 59 5.79 5.47 -1.87
CA TYR A 59 4.67 6.29 -2.35
C TYR A 59 3.40 6.08 -1.52
N LEU A 60 3.06 4.82 -1.21
CA LEU A 60 1.87 4.49 -0.42
C LEU A 60 1.95 5.05 1.01
N ILE A 61 3.14 5.03 1.62
CA ILE A 61 3.38 5.59 2.96
C ILE A 61 3.27 7.12 2.93
N GLU A 62 3.94 7.77 1.98
CA GLU A 62 3.94 9.24 1.84
C GLU A 62 2.53 9.81 1.64
N HIS A 63 1.66 9.07 0.94
CA HIS A 63 0.26 9.45 0.70
C HIS A 63 -0.71 8.93 1.77
N GLN A 64 -0.23 8.37 2.89
CA GLN A 64 -1.05 7.87 4.00
C GLN A 64 -2.08 6.79 3.56
N LEU A 65 -1.69 6.01 2.55
CA LEU A 65 -2.44 4.86 2.04
C LEU A 65 -2.00 3.56 2.71
N LEU A 66 -0.79 3.54 3.26
CA LEU A 66 -0.19 2.44 3.98
C LEU A 66 0.61 2.98 5.18
N SER A 67 0.56 2.29 6.32
CA SER A 67 1.41 2.64 7.47
C SER A 67 2.87 2.27 7.19
N SER A 68 3.81 2.99 7.81
CA SER A 68 5.23 2.62 7.80
C SER A 68 5.55 1.43 8.72
N ASP A 69 4.57 0.94 9.47
CA ASP A 69 4.70 -0.26 10.29
C ASP A 69 4.93 -1.52 9.44
N LEU A 70 5.91 -2.33 9.85
CA LEU A 70 6.36 -3.51 9.08
C LEU A 70 5.28 -4.59 9.00
N GLN A 71 4.43 -4.73 10.02
CA GLN A 71 3.32 -5.69 10.02
C GLN A 71 2.24 -5.25 9.04
N GLU A 72 1.94 -3.96 8.97
CA GLU A 72 0.96 -3.42 8.02
C GLU A 72 1.45 -3.56 6.58
N ILE A 73 2.74 -3.33 6.32
CA ILE A 73 3.35 -3.60 5.01
C ILE A 73 3.24 -5.10 4.67
N ALA A 74 3.55 -5.99 5.60
CA ALA A 74 3.44 -7.43 5.40
C ALA A 74 2.00 -7.88 5.09
N LYS A 75 1.00 -7.36 5.82
CA LYS A 75 -0.42 -7.63 5.56
C LYS A 75 -0.86 -7.11 4.18
N PHE A 76 -0.40 -5.93 3.78
CA PHE A 76 -0.66 -5.37 2.46
C PHE A 76 -0.13 -6.28 1.35
N LEU A 77 1.12 -6.76 1.49
CA LEU A 77 1.73 -7.70 0.55
C LEU A 77 0.99 -9.05 0.55
N HIS A 78 0.59 -9.55 1.72
CA HIS A 78 -0.13 -10.82 1.85
C HIS A 78 -1.52 -10.78 1.21
N LYS A 79 -2.23 -9.65 1.34
CA LYS A 79 -3.52 -9.45 0.64
C LYS A 79 -3.32 -9.46 -0.88
N GLY A 80 -2.22 -8.92 -1.38
CA GLY A 80 -1.78 -9.03 -2.78
C GLY A 80 -2.72 -8.40 -3.82
N GLU A 81 -3.69 -7.59 -3.40
CA GLU A 81 -4.75 -7.07 -4.28
C GLU A 81 -4.17 -6.05 -5.28
N GLY A 82 -4.15 -6.42 -6.57
CA GLY A 82 -3.56 -5.60 -7.64
C GLY A 82 -2.03 -5.53 -7.64
N LEU A 83 -1.37 -6.38 -6.84
CA LEU A 83 0.09 -6.49 -6.78
C LEU A 83 0.59 -7.66 -7.64
N SER A 84 1.73 -7.46 -8.28
CA SER A 84 2.43 -8.50 -9.03
C SER A 84 3.08 -9.47 -8.05
N LYS A 85 2.75 -10.76 -8.16
CA LYS A 85 3.38 -11.82 -7.36
C LYS A 85 4.90 -11.86 -7.53
N THR A 86 5.40 -11.51 -8.71
CA THR A 86 6.84 -11.38 -8.98
C THR A 86 7.45 -10.21 -8.19
N ALA A 87 6.78 -9.05 -8.18
CA ALA A 87 7.22 -7.87 -7.43
C ALA A 87 7.22 -8.13 -5.92
N ILE A 88 6.20 -8.84 -5.40
CA ILE A 88 6.14 -9.27 -4.00
C ILE A 88 7.35 -10.15 -3.67
N GLY A 89 7.62 -11.19 -4.49
CA GLY A 89 8.75 -12.09 -4.28
C GLY A 89 10.09 -11.36 -4.30
N ASP A 90 10.27 -10.43 -5.24
CA ASP A 90 11.50 -9.64 -5.34
C ASP A 90 11.73 -8.75 -4.12
N TYR A 91 10.69 -8.06 -3.65
CA TYR A 91 10.75 -7.19 -2.47
C TYR A 91 11.00 -7.97 -1.18
N LEU A 92 10.28 -9.08 -0.96
CA LEU A 92 10.49 -9.94 0.21
C LEU A 92 11.86 -10.63 0.18
N GLY A 93 12.35 -10.93 -1.03
CA GLY A 93 13.70 -11.44 -1.27
C GLY A 93 14.80 -10.38 -1.15
N GLY A 94 14.50 -9.14 -0.77
CA GLY A 94 15.51 -8.10 -0.54
C GLY A 94 16.48 -8.48 0.58
N ARG A 95 17.75 -8.06 0.47
CA ARG A 95 18.79 -8.33 1.49
C ARG A 95 18.77 -7.32 2.64
N ASP A 96 18.03 -6.23 2.49
CA ASP A 96 18.05 -5.15 3.47
C ASP A 96 17.33 -5.60 4.75
N PRO A 97 17.78 -5.17 5.95
CA PRO A 97 17.19 -5.59 7.22
C PRO A 97 15.68 -5.37 7.31
N THR A 98 15.18 -4.31 6.66
CA THR A 98 13.75 -4.01 6.59
C THR A 98 13.00 -5.07 5.79
N ASN A 99 13.52 -5.50 4.63
CA ASN A 99 12.88 -6.56 3.83
C ASN A 99 12.85 -7.89 4.59
N ILE A 100 13.93 -8.21 5.32
CA ILE A 100 14.01 -9.44 6.12
C ILE A 100 12.95 -9.43 7.23
N GLN A 101 12.78 -8.32 7.94
CA GLN A 101 11.74 -8.19 8.97
C GLN A 101 10.32 -8.24 8.39
N ILE A 102 10.10 -7.61 7.23
CA ILE A 102 8.82 -7.70 6.51
C ILE A 102 8.54 -9.13 6.07
N LEU A 103 9.55 -9.88 5.60
CA LEU A 103 9.43 -11.30 5.26
C LEU A 103 9.01 -12.12 6.49
N GLN A 104 9.62 -11.91 7.64
CA GLN A 104 9.23 -12.60 8.87
C GLN A 104 7.76 -12.31 9.24
N ALA A 105 7.35 -11.05 9.18
CA ALA A 105 5.96 -10.64 9.40
C ALA A 105 4.99 -11.24 8.36
N PHE A 106 5.42 -11.29 7.10
CA PHE A 106 4.63 -11.84 5.99
C PHE A 106 4.41 -13.35 6.14
N VAL A 107 5.44 -14.10 6.50
CA VAL A 107 5.32 -15.54 6.77
C VAL A 107 4.43 -15.77 7.99
N ALA A 108 4.52 -14.92 9.03
CA ALA A 108 3.64 -14.98 10.20
C ALA A 108 2.16 -14.70 9.89
N CYS A 109 1.84 -14.04 8.77
CA CYS A 109 0.46 -13.89 8.29
C CYS A 109 -0.15 -15.21 7.78
N HIS A 110 0.66 -16.25 7.54
CA HIS A 110 0.18 -17.55 7.09
C HIS A 110 -0.15 -18.48 8.28
N GLN A 111 -1.35 -19.06 8.26
CA GLN A 111 -1.78 -20.04 9.24
C GLN A 111 -1.34 -21.45 8.82
N PHE A 112 -0.23 -21.95 9.39
CA PHE A 112 0.31 -23.28 9.07
C PHE A 112 -0.10 -24.40 10.03
N ALA A 113 -0.77 -24.07 11.14
CA ALA A 113 -1.20 -25.08 12.10
C ALA A 113 -2.16 -26.10 11.44
N ASN A 114 -1.99 -27.38 11.75
CA ASN A 114 -2.78 -28.50 11.21
C ASN A 114 -2.63 -28.73 9.69
N LEU A 115 -1.70 -28.06 9.03
CA LEU A 115 -1.35 -28.34 7.64
C LEU A 115 -0.10 -29.21 7.60
N ASN A 116 -0.08 -30.20 6.70
CA ASN A 116 1.17 -30.90 6.40
C ASN A 116 2.13 -29.98 5.62
N LEU A 117 3.40 -30.37 5.56
CA LEU A 117 4.46 -29.56 4.96
C LEU A 117 4.14 -29.14 3.51
N VAL A 118 3.58 -30.06 2.71
CA VAL A 118 3.25 -29.79 1.30
C VAL A 118 2.08 -28.80 1.19
N GLN A 119 1.09 -28.90 2.07
CA GLN A 119 -0.04 -27.97 2.13
C GLN A 119 0.42 -26.57 2.53
N ALA A 120 1.21 -26.46 3.60
CA ALA A 120 1.76 -25.19 4.07
C ALA A 120 2.65 -24.54 2.99
N LEU A 121 3.51 -25.34 2.34
CA LEU A 121 4.37 -24.85 1.27
C LEU A 121 3.57 -24.35 0.07
N ARG A 122 2.52 -25.08 -0.33
CA ARG A 122 1.63 -24.65 -1.41
C ARG A 122 0.96 -23.32 -1.09
N GLN A 123 0.48 -23.15 0.14
CA GLN A 123 -0.15 -21.90 0.58
C GLN A 123 0.86 -20.75 0.55
N PHE A 124 2.06 -20.96 1.09
CA PHE A 124 3.12 -19.96 1.10
C PHE A 124 3.51 -19.51 -0.32
N LEU A 125 3.76 -20.47 -1.21
CA LEU A 125 4.15 -20.22 -2.60
C LEU A 125 2.98 -19.73 -3.48
N TRP A 126 1.74 -19.73 -2.97
CA TRP A 126 0.62 -19.14 -3.69
C TRP A 126 0.62 -17.61 -3.60
N SER A 127 1.15 -17.05 -2.51
CA SER A 127 1.08 -15.63 -2.18
C SER A 127 2.06 -14.76 -2.98
N PHE A 128 3.11 -15.36 -3.57
CA PHE A 128 4.13 -14.66 -4.36
C PHE A 128 4.77 -15.61 -5.38
N ARG A 129 5.65 -15.10 -6.25
CA ARG A 129 6.46 -15.93 -7.17
C ARG A 129 7.88 -15.98 -6.65
N LEU A 130 8.45 -17.18 -6.50
CA LEU A 130 9.83 -17.34 -6.05
C LEU A 130 10.79 -16.56 -6.97
N PRO A 131 11.73 -15.79 -6.40
CA PRO A 131 12.83 -15.18 -7.15
C PRO A 131 13.71 -16.24 -7.80
N GLY A 132 14.47 -15.87 -8.83
CA GLY A 132 15.39 -16.79 -9.52
C GLY A 132 16.73 -16.95 -8.82
N GLU A 133 17.11 -15.98 -7.99
CA GLU A 133 18.40 -15.93 -7.31
C GLU A 133 18.41 -16.85 -6.09
N ALA A 134 19.34 -17.80 -6.06
CA ALA A 134 19.43 -18.82 -5.00
C ALA A 134 19.44 -18.23 -3.58
N GLN A 135 20.16 -17.12 -3.37
CA GLN A 135 20.24 -16.44 -2.07
C GLN A 135 18.90 -15.84 -1.61
N LYS A 136 18.02 -15.45 -2.54
CA LYS A 136 16.68 -14.97 -2.20
C LYS A 136 15.78 -16.15 -1.83
N ILE A 137 15.83 -17.22 -2.62
CA ILE A 137 15.07 -18.45 -2.35
C ILE A 137 15.43 -18.99 -0.96
N ASP A 138 16.72 -19.12 -0.65
CA ASP A 138 17.21 -19.66 0.61
C ASP A 138 16.62 -18.92 1.82
N ARG A 139 16.69 -17.58 1.82
CA ARG A 139 16.09 -16.74 2.87
C ARG A 139 14.58 -16.90 3.00
N MET A 140 13.87 -17.00 1.87
CA MET A 140 12.41 -17.20 1.89
C MET A 140 12.05 -18.57 2.45
N MET A 141 12.82 -19.60 2.11
CA MET A 141 12.62 -20.97 2.58
C MET A 141 13.00 -21.12 4.06
N GLU A 142 14.05 -20.46 4.53
CA GLU A 142 14.44 -20.42 5.94
C GLU A 142 13.33 -19.76 6.79
N ALA A 143 12.80 -18.61 6.34
CA ALA A 143 11.70 -17.95 7.04
C ALA A 143 10.44 -18.83 7.09
N PHE A 144 10.11 -19.50 5.99
CA PHE A 144 9.02 -20.49 5.94
C PHE A 144 9.23 -21.64 6.93
N ALA A 145 10.41 -22.27 6.90
CA ALA A 145 10.72 -23.42 7.76
C ALA A 145 10.62 -23.03 9.24
N ASN A 146 11.19 -21.89 9.62
CA ASN A 146 11.12 -21.37 10.98
C ASN A 146 9.67 -21.16 11.44
N GLN A 147 8.80 -20.62 10.58
CA GLN A 147 7.40 -20.43 10.95
C GLN A 147 6.61 -21.75 10.96
N TYR A 148 6.86 -22.65 10.02
CA TYR A 148 6.18 -23.95 9.96
C TYR A 148 6.45 -24.77 11.22
N CYS A 149 7.71 -24.86 11.66
CA CYS A 149 8.09 -25.54 12.89
C CYS A 149 7.48 -24.88 14.14
N LYS A 150 7.41 -23.54 14.19
CA LYS A 150 6.73 -22.84 15.30
C LYS A 150 5.24 -23.16 15.39
N CYS A 151 4.58 -23.32 14.25
CA CYS A 151 3.14 -23.65 14.19
C CYS A 151 2.85 -25.15 14.40
N ASN A 152 3.85 -26.02 14.24
CA ASN A 152 3.75 -27.48 14.33
C ASN A 152 4.93 -28.04 15.14
N PRO A 153 4.92 -27.85 16.48
CA PRO A 153 5.99 -28.33 17.37
C PRO A 153 6.06 -29.85 17.50
#